data_AF-A0A1F6SC96-F1
#
_entry.id   AF-A0A1F6SC96-F1
#
_cell.length_a   1.000
_cell.length_b   1.000
_cell.length_c   1.000
_cell.angle_alpha   90.00
_cell.angle_beta   90.00
_cell.angle_gamma   90.00
#
_symmetry.space_group_name_H-M   'P 1'
#
loop_
_entity.id
_entity.type
_entity.pdbx_description
1 polymer ?
#
loop_
_entity_poly.entity_id
_entity_poly.type
_entity_poly.pdbx_seq_one_letter_code
_entity_poly.pdbx_strand_id
1 'polypeptide(L)'
;MTKTIQGQNSPGENRKRLQEIAEIRFGTLSDDEILRFLAERKRLADVEHEYEKVQKEEEARLERERKAAENLKAAEKKKVAISKKIEELNKSISPEKPDDDLLILVAKRRALEKELEEAGGADLLRKEEPVLAPVPPLSAAAETIPEKEHPKPEPEAAAPAVVPEEEVTLADGKKAAVAEVSPQPIKIHVDGGYGNEKIQSDDIEGGSGFQRYFDQLKDNVESLGTLLQSMPLDAKKNKAFMLKVAEIDPAYAMHYADKETLKKDEDFNMRVVSLKNPRNSGNAIAEMLPEARTSKVLLTAVKQDYRNVRFIQPSMADYDEMIGIAKRGALEKVKNLKEAVDIMFLIPKLLQQDKPFMFQVKEITEPKKEK
;
A
#
# COMPACT_ATOMS: atom_id res chain seq x y z
N MET A 1 -17.86 -36.44 -1.53
CA MET A 1 -18.84 -36.36 -0.42
C MET A 1 -19.16 -34.90 -0.18
N THR A 2 -20.43 -34.50 -0.24
CA THR A 2 -20.87 -33.11 -0.04
C THR A 2 -20.99 -32.79 1.44
N LYS A 3 -20.32 -31.72 1.90
CA LYS A 3 -20.58 -31.16 3.24
C LYS A 3 -21.85 -30.33 3.18
N THR A 4 -22.95 -30.86 3.70
CA THR A 4 -24.21 -30.11 3.84
C THR A 4 -24.02 -28.95 4.80
N ILE A 5 -24.03 -27.72 4.29
CA ILE A 5 -24.02 -26.51 5.11
C ILE A 5 -25.43 -26.33 5.68
N GLN A 6 -25.68 -26.92 6.84
CA GLN A 6 -26.82 -26.51 7.68
C GLN A 6 -26.66 -25.04 8.04
N GLY A 7 -27.77 -24.30 8.08
CA GLY A 7 -27.78 -22.85 8.23
C GLY A 7 -27.00 -22.35 9.45
N GLN A 8 -26.35 -21.20 9.29
CA GLN A 8 -25.74 -20.48 10.40
C GLN A 8 -26.84 -19.76 11.20
N ASN A 9 -27.44 -20.49 12.15
CA ASN A 9 -28.28 -19.92 13.19
C ASN A 9 -27.52 -18.78 13.89
N SER A 10 -28.21 -17.67 14.18
CA SER A 10 -27.61 -16.54 14.89
C SER A 10 -27.21 -16.91 16.32
N PRO A 11 -26.26 -16.21 16.96
CA PRO A 11 -25.88 -16.49 18.35
C PRO A 11 -27.05 -16.37 19.33
N GLY A 12 -28.08 -15.57 19.02
CA GLY A 12 -29.31 -15.51 19.81
C GLY A 12 -30.25 -16.71 19.65
N GLU A 13 -30.17 -17.43 18.52
CA GLU A 13 -30.90 -18.68 18.28
C GLU A 13 -30.13 -19.88 18.84
N ASN A 14 -28.80 -19.87 18.76
CA ASN A 14 -27.95 -20.89 19.41
C ASN A 14 -28.18 -20.92 20.93
N ARG A 15 -28.27 -19.76 21.58
CA ARG A 15 -28.57 -19.64 23.03
C ARG A 15 -29.93 -20.23 23.40
N LYS A 16 -30.97 -19.90 22.63
CA LYS A 16 -32.31 -20.48 22.81
C LYS A 16 -32.28 -21.99 22.61
N ARG A 17 -31.58 -22.47 21.59
CA ARG A 17 -31.45 -23.90 21.30
C ARG A 17 -30.68 -24.66 22.37
N LEU A 18 -29.66 -24.07 22.97
CA LEU A 18 -28.97 -24.62 24.15
C LEU A 18 -29.88 -24.68 25.38
N GLN A 19 -30.76 -23.69 25.57
CA GLN A 19 -31.78 -23.69 26.63
C GLN A 19 -32.84 -24.79 26.39
N GLU A 20 -33.40 -24.88 25.18
CA GLU A 20 -34.31 -25.97 24.78
C GLU A 20 -33.71 -27.35 25.10
N ILE A 21 -32.48 -27.61 24.67
CA ILE A 21 -31.80 -28.90 24.89
C ILE A 21 -31.49 -29.15 26.38
N ALA A 22 -31.35 -28.10 27.20
CA ALA A 22 -31.19 -28.24 28.65
C ALA A 22 -32.51 -28.56 29.39
N GLU A 23 -33.66 -28.26 28.81
CA GLU A 23 -34.99 -28.56 29.36
C GLU A 23 -35.51 -29.96 28.97
N ILE A 24 -34.91 -30.61 27.97
CA ILE A 24 -35.27 -31.97 27.53
C ILE A 24 -35.03 -33.00 28.64
N ARG A 25 -36.07 -33.77 28.96
CA ARG A 25 -35.99 -34.91 29.90
C ARG A 25 -35.61 -36.18 29.15
N PHE A 26 -34.34 -36.57 29.22
CA PHE A 26 -33.81 -37.73 28.50
C PHE A 26 -34.49 -39.08 28.83
N GLY A 27 -35.12 -39.23 30.01
CA GLY A 27 -35.74 -40.50 30.45
C GLY A 27 -36.97 -40.98 29.65
N THR A 28 -37.38 -40.26 28.60
CA THR A 28 -38.45 -40.68 27.66
C THR A 28 -37.97 -40.75 26.21
N LEU A 29 -36.66 -40.71 25.96
CA LEU A 29 -36.04 -40.74 24.63
C LEU A 29 -35.21 -42.02 24.45
N SER A 30 -34.92 -42.39 23.20
CA SER A 30 -33.98 -43.46 22.88
C SER A 30 -32.53 -42.99 23.01
N ASP A 31 -31.60 -43.91 23.26
CA ASP A 31 -30.16 -43.60 23.43
C ASP A 31 -29.58 -42.85 22.20
N ASP A 32 -30.01 -43.19 20.99
CA ASP A 32 -29.64 -42.50 19.75
C ASP A 32 -30.09 -41.03 19.72
N GLU A 33 -31.26 -40.71 20.29
CA GLU A 33 -31.76 -39.34 20.39
C GLU A 33 -31.02 -38.56 21.48
N ILE A 34 -30.76 -39.20 22.63
CA ILE A 34 -29.96 -38.64 23.72
C ILE A 34 -28.56 -38.27 23.21
N LEU A 35 -27.89 -39.18 22.48
CA LEU A 35 -26.59 -38.94 21.88
C LEU A 35 -26.61 -37.81 20.84
N ARG A 36 -27.68 -37.69 20.03
CA ARG A 36 -27.85 -36.56 19.09
C ARG A 36 -27.97 -35.23 19.82
N PHE A 37 -28.79 -35.14 20.87
CA PHE A 37 -28.94 -33.91 21.65
C PHE A 37 -27.65 -33.53 22.39
N LEU A 38 -26.89 -34.50 22.90
CA LEU A 38 -25.58 -34.24 23.52
C LEU A 38 -24.54 -33.74 22.50
N ALA A 39 -24.53 -34.30 21.29
CA ALA A 39 -23.66 -33.84 20.21
C ALA A 39 -24.05 -32.45 19.68
N GLU A 40 -25.36 -32.18 19.55
CA GLU A 40 -25.90 -30.85 19.18
C GLU A 40 -25.51 -29.81 20.24
N ARG A 41 -25.76 -30.11 21.53
CA ARG A 41 -25.40 -29.25 22.66
C ARG A 41 -23.91 -28.92 22.69
N LYS A 42 -23.04 -29.90 22.48
CA LYS A 42 -21.59 -29.67 22.43
C LYS A 42 -21.22 -28.74 21.28
N ARG A 43 -21.68 -29.04 20.06
CA ARG A 43 -21.39 -28.24 18.85
C ARG A 43 -21.86 -26.79 19.00
N LEU A 44 -23.03 -26.56 19.61
CA LEU A 44 -23.55 -25.20 19.83
C LEU A 44 -22.74 -24.44 20.90
N ALA A 45 -22.34 -25.11 21.99
CA ALA A 45 -21.50 -24.52 23.02
C ALA A 45 -20.09 -24.16 22.50
N ASP A 46 -19.49 -25.02 21.67
CA ASP A 46 -18.20 -24.76 21.01
C ASP A 46 -18.29 -23.50 20.12
N VAL A 47 -19.37 -23.37 19.32
CA VAL A 47 -19.64 -22.21 18.44
C VAL A 47 -19.89 -20.91 19.22
N GLU A 48 -20.60 -20.96 20.36
CA GLU A 48 -20.77 -19.77 21.20
C GLU A 48 -19.47 -19.31 21.85
N HIS A 49 -18.63 -20.26 22.30
CA HIS A 49 -17.32 -19.93 22.85
C HIS A 49 -16.40 -19.30 21.79
N GLU A 50 -16.43 -19.79 20.55
CA GLU A 50 -15.73 -19.13 19.42
C GLU A 50 -16.27 -17.72 19.15
N TYR A 51 -17.60 -17.53 19.13
CA TYR A 51 -18.22 -16.23 18.91
C TYR A 51 -17.84 -15.21 20.01
N GLU A 52 -17.92 -15.61 21.28
CA GLU A 52 -17.50 -14.74 22.40
C GLU A 52 -16.00 -14.42 22.36
N LYS A 53 -15.15 -15.37 21.97
CA LYS A 53 -13.72 -15.12 21.81
C LYS A 53 -13.47 -14.08 20.72
N VAL A 54 -14.13 -14.19 19.57
CA VAL A 54 -14.01 -13.22 18.48
C VAL A 54 -14.50 -11.83 18.92
N GLN A 55 -15.64 -11.72 19.62
CA GLN A 55 -16.10 -10.42 20.12
C GLN A 55 -15.11 -9.78 21.10
N LYS A 56 -14.59 -10.55 22.07
CA LYS A 56 -13.58 -10.06 23.03
C LYS A 56 -12.28 -9.63 22.34
N GLU A 57 -11.89 -10.29 21.25
CA GLU A 57 -10.73 -9.92 20.44
C GLU A 57 -10.98 -8.66 19.59
N GLU A 58 -12.17 -8.48 19.02
CA GLU A 58 -12.55 -7.25 18.30
C GLU A 58 -12.69 -6.04 19.24
N GLU A 59 -13.29 -6.21 20.42
CA GLU A 59 -13.37 -5.17 21.45
C GLU A 59 -11.96 -4.74 21.91
N ALA A 60 -11.08 -5.70 22.19
CA ALA A 60 -9.69 -5.42 22.55
C ALA A 60 -8.90 -4.76 21.40
N ARG A 61 -9.20 -5.08 20.13
CA ARG A 61 -8.61 -4.40 18.96
C ARG A 61 -9.09 -2.95 18.88
N LEU A 62 -10.39 -2.71 19.00
CA LEU A 62 -11.00 -1.38 18.93
C LEU A 62 -10.57 -0.48 20.11
N GLU A 63 -10.35 -1.04 21.30
CA GLU A 63 -9.76 -0.30 22.43
C GLU A 63 -8.30 0.11 22.18
N ARG A 64 -7.49 -0.78 21.58
CA ARG A 64 -6.11 -0.46 21.16
C ARG A 64 -6.09 0.60 20.06
N GLU A 65 -6.96 0.49 19.06
CA GLU A 65 -7.14 1.49 17.99
C GLU A 65 -7.52 2.87 18.57
N ARG A 66 -8.44 2.92 19.54
CA ARG A 66 -8.78 4.16 20.27
C ARG A 66 -7.59 4.74 21.03
N LYS A 67 -6.88 3.94 21.83
CA LYS A 67 -5.69 4.38 22.59
C LYS A 67 -4.57 4.87 21.66
N ALA A 68 -4.37 4.24 20.51
CA ALA A 68 -3.43 4.69 19.49
C ALA A 68 -3.85 6.05 18.89
N ALA A 69 -5.11 6.22 18.53
CA ALA A 69 -5.63 7.49 18.00
C ALA A 69 -5.61 8.64 19.02
N GLU A 70 -5.80 8.35 20.30
CA GLU A 70 -5.68 9.33 21.38
C GLU A 70 -4.22 9.74 21.63
N ASN A 71 -3.31 8.77 21.65
CA ASN A 71 -1.86 9.02 21.71
C ASN A 71 -1.36 9.83 20.50
N LEU A 72 -1.85 9.56 19.29
CA LEU A 72 -1.53 10.33 18.09
C LEU A 72 -1.95 11.80 18.26
N LYS A 73 -3.20 12.06 18.66
CA LYS A 73 -3.71 13.41 18.92
C LYS A 73 -2.96 14.13 20.06
N ALA A 74 -2.48 13.39 21.06
CA ALA A 74 -1.63 13.94 22.11
C ALA A 74 -0.23 14.32 21.59
N ALA A 75 0.35 13.52 20.71
CA ALA A 75 1.63 13.83 20.04
C ALA A 75 1.51 15.03 19.09
N GLU A 76 0.45 15.11 18.29
CA GLU A 76 0.15 16.27 17.43
C GLU A 76 0.02 17.57 18.25
N LYS A 77 -0.74 17.54 19.35
CA LYS A 77 -0.84 18.69 20.26
C LYS A 77 0.51 19.12 20.83
N LYS A 78 1.40 18.17 21.17
CA LYS A 78 2.79 18.48 21.59
C LYS A 78 3.58 19.14 20.46
N LYS A 79 3.55 18.59 19.24
CA LYS A 79 4.23 19.18 18.06
C LYS A 79 3.81 20.63 17.83
N VAL A 80 2.50 20.91 17.82
CA VAL A 80 1.97 22.28 17.66
C VAL A 80 2.37 23.19 18.82
N ALA A 81 2.39 22.69 20.06
CA ALA A 81 2.84 23.49 21.21
C ALA A 81 4.35 23.80 21.19
N ILE A 82 5.19 22.90 20.66
CA ILE A 82 6.63 23.14 20.49
C ILE A 82 6.88 24.12 19.32
N SER A 83 6.19 23.97 18.19
CA SER A 83 6.24 24.92 17.06
C SER A 83 5.98 26.35 17.52
N LYS A 84 4.90 26.58 18.29
CA LYS A 84 4.57 27.92 18.81
C LYS A 84 5.64 28.51 19.71
N LYS A 85 6.30 27.70 20.56
CA LYS A 85 7.44 28.17 21.36
C LYS A 85 8.64 28.56 20.49
N ILE A 86 8.86 27.88 19.37
CA ILE A 86 9.92 28.22 18.41
C ILE A 86 9.56 29.52 17.67
N GLU A 87 8.30 29.70 17.26
CA GLU A 87 7.79 30.95 16.67
C GLU A 87 7.91 32.14 17.65
N GLU A 88 7.59 31.94 18.93
CA GLU A 88 7.74 32.92 20.00
C GLU A 88 9.21 33.26 20.29
N LEU A 89 10.10 32.26 20.33
CA LEU A 89 11.53 32.47 20.46
C LEU A 89 12.11 33.22 19.25
N ASN A 90 11.69 32.89 18.03
CA ASN A 90 12.13 33.58 16.81
C ASN A 90 11.75 35.07 16.85
N LYS A 91 10.54 35.42 17.30
CA LYS A 91 10.11 36.82 17.53
C LYS A 91 10.92 37.52 18.63
N SER A 92 11.56 36.75 19.53
CA SER A 92 12.40 37.26 20.61
C SER A 92 13.90 37.36 20.27
N ILE A 93 14.35 36.78 19.15
CA ILE A 93 15.74 36.84 18.69
C ILE A 93 15.86 38.05 17.74
N SER A 94 16.35 39.18 18.27
CA SER A 94 16.56 40.42 17.53
C SER A 94 18.02 40.89 17.65
N PRO A 95 18.63 41.49 16.60
CA PRO A 95 20.03 41.95 16.63
C PRO A 95 20.36 43.05 17.65
N GLU A 96 19.35 43.57 18.36
CA GLU A 96 19.47 44.64 19.35
C GLU A 96 19.74 44.11 20.77
N LYS A 97 19.78 42.78 20.96
CA LYS A 97 20.07 42.13 22.24
C LYS A 97 21.56 41.85 22.42
N PRO A 98 22.07 41.82 23.67
CA PRO A 98 23.46 41.46 23.93
C PRO A 98 23.74 40.00 23.55
N ASP A 99 24.98 39.73 23.13
CA ASP A 99 25.39 38.44 22.56
C ASP A 99 25.15 37.25 23.51
N ASP A 100 25.32 37.42 24.82
CA ASP A 100 25.05 36.38 25.82
C ASP A 100 23.57 35.97 25.86
N ASP A 101 22.65 36.94 25.79
CA ASP A 101 21.20 36.66 25.72
C ASP A 101 20.84 36.00 24.38
N LEU A 102 21.47 36.42 23.28
CA LEU A 102 21.27 35.81 21.96
C LEU A 102 21.75 34.35 21.94
N LEU A 103 22.92 34.05 22.51
CA LEU A 103 23.42 32.69 22.66
C LEU A 103 22.47 31.82 23.50
N ILE A 104 21.93 32.36 24.60
CA ILE A 104 20.95 31.68 25.45
C ILE A 104 19.63 31.42 24.69
N LEU A 105 19.15 32.37 23.89
CA LEU A 105 17.91 32.22 23.11
C LEU A 105 18.08 31.23 21.94
N VAL A 106 19.21 31.27 21.23
CA VAL A 106 19.54 30.32 20.16
C VAL A 106 19.74 28.90 20.70
N ALA A 107 20.36 28.75 21.88
CA ALA A 107 20.48 27.45 22.55
C ALA A 107 19.10 26.87 22.94
N LYS A 108 18.20 27.70 23.50
CA LYS A 108 16.81 27.30 23.80
C LYS A 108 16.01 26.94 22.54
N ARG A 109 16.20 27.69 21.45
CA ARG A 109 15.60 27.38 20.14
C ARG A 109 16.06 26.01 19.65
N ARG A 110 17.37 25.75 19.57
CA ARG A 110 17.93 24.45 19.13
C ARG A 110 17.45 23.27 19.98
N ALA A 111 17.28 23.47 21.30
CA ALA A 111 16.74 22.43 22.17
C ALA A 111 15.28 22.07 21.82
N LEU A 112 14.44 23.06 21.51
CA LEU A 112 13.04 22.85 21.09
C LEU A 112 12.93 22.33 19.65
N GLU A 113 13.81 22.76 18.74
CA GLU A 113 13.90 22.19 17.39
C GLU A 113 14.22 20.69 17.45
N LYS A 114 15.14 20.29 18.35
CA LYS A 114 15.45 18.88 18.63
C LYS A 114 14.29 18.13 19.31
N GLU A 115 13.59 18.73 20.26
CA GLU A 115 12.37 18.14 20.87
C GLU A 115 11.27 17.91 19.81
N LEU A 116 11.15 18.83 18.83
CA LEU A 116 10.21 18.70 17.71
C LEU A 116 10.65 17.64 16.69
N GLU A 117 11.95 17.52 16.42
CA GLU A 117 12.52 16.47 15.56
C GLU A 117 12.34 15.08 16.19
N GLU A 118 12.65 14.92 17.48
CA GLU A 118 12.41 13.67 18.24
C GLU A 118 10.93 13.30 18.33
N ALA A 119 10.02 14.28 18.34
CA ALA A 119 8.58 14.04 18.21
C ALA A 119 8.15 13.63 16.78
N GLY A 120 9.03 13.75 15.77
CA GLY A 120 8.72 13.54 14.36
C GLY A 120 7.91 14.69 13.74
N GLY A 121 8.21 15.94 14.12
CA GLY A 121 7.50 17.16 13.70
C GLY A 121 8.31 18.11 12.83
N ALA A 122 9.48 17.70 12.32
CA ALA A 122 10.44 18.57 11.63
C ALA A 122 9.85 19.37 10.44
N ASP A 123 8.89 18.79 9.69
CA ASP A 123 8.27 19.46 8.54
C ASP A 123 7.36 20.65 8.91
N LEU A 124 7.00 20.81 10.19
CA LEU A 124 6.26 22.00 10.65
C LEU A 124 7.10 23.28 10.60
N LEU A 125 8.43 23.17 10.71
CA LEU A 125 9.37 24.31 10.64
C LEU A 125 9.72 24.73 9.21
N ARG A 126 9.30 23.95 8.19
CA ARG A 126 9.63 24.20 6.77
C ARG A 126 8.61 25.07 6.03
N LYS A 127 7.63 25.62 6.74
CA LYS A 127 6.73 26.64 6.20
C LYS A 127 7.28 28.02 6.57
N GLU A 128 7.44 28.87 5.56
CA GLU A 128 8.02 30.23 5.61
C GLU A 128 9.55 30.35 5.52
N GLU A 129 10.12 29.92 4.39
CA GLU A 129 11.19 30.70 3.75
C GLU A 129 10.63 31.41 2.50
N PRO A 130 10.76 32.75 2.36
CA PRO A 130 10.40 33.45 1.14
C PRO A 130 11.46 33.18 0.05
N VAL A 131 11.02 32.75 -1.13
CA VAL A 131 11.93 32.43 -2.25
C VAL A 131 12.58 33.72 -2.76
N LEU A 132 13.82 33.98 -2.32
CA LEU A 132 14.68 34.99 -2.93
C LEU A 132 15.00 34.60 -4.37
N ALA A 133 14.78 35.54 -5.29
CA ALA A 133 14.97 35.32 -6.72
C ALA A 133 16.46 35.07 -7.07
N PRO A 134 16.75 34.21 -8.08
CA PRO A 134 18.13 33.91 -8.47
C PRO A 134 18.80 35.14 -9.08
N VAL A 135 19.86 35.63 -8.43
CA VAL A 135 20.72 36.70 -8.98
C VAL A 135 21.61 36.09 -10.07
N PRO A 136 21.65 36.67 -11.29
CA PRO A 136 22.49 36.15 -12.36
C PRO A 136 23.97 36.50 -12.11
N PRO A 137 24.92 35.60 -12.42
CA PRO A 137 26.34 35.84 -12.17
C PRO A 137 26.94 36.78 -13.23
N LEU A 138 27.37 37.97 -12.79
CA LEU A 138 28.26 38.87 -13.54
C LEU A 138 29.66 38.77 -12.95
N SER A 139 30.59 38.15 -13.69
CA SER A 139 32.02 38.13 -13.36
C SER A 139 32.84 38.26 -14.65
N ALA A 140 33.22 39.49 -14.98
CA ALA A 140 34.02 39.84 -16.15
C ALA A 140 34.68 41.21 -15.97
N ALA A 141 35.63 41.33 -15.04
CA ALA A 141 36.57 42.45 -14.94
C ALA A 141 37.86 41.92 -14.30
N ALA A 142 39.02 42.36 -14.81
CA ALA A 142 40.32 41.85 -14.37
C ALA A 142 41.38 42.96 -14.30
N GLU A 143 42.04 43.06 -13.16
CA GLU A 143 43.30 43.78 -12.92
C GLU A 143 44.14 42.85 -12.01
N THR A 144 45.34 42.32 -12.33
CA THR A 144 46.65 42.94 -12.70
C THR A 144 47.32 43.63 -11.50
N ILE A 145 48.57 43.36 -11.05
CA ILE A 145 49.71 42.50 -11.49
C ILE A 145 50.49 41.97 -10.22
N PRO A 146 51.85 41.82 -10.18
CA PRO A 146 52.77 40.69 -10.51
C PRO A 146 53.11 39.78 -9.28
N GLU A 147 53.95 38.71 -9.31
CA GLU A 147 55.34 38.58 -9.81
C GLU A 147 55.84 37.10 -9.96
N LYS A 148 56.81 36.90 -10.90
CA LYS A 148 57.83 35.83 -11.19
C LYS A 148 57.81 34.46 -10.44
N GLU A 149 58.39 33.35 -10.94
CA GLU A 149 59.39 33.14 -12.02
C GLU A 149 59.26 31.75 -12.72
N HIS A 150 60.05 31.51 -13.78
CA HIS A 150 60.13 30.27 -14.58
C HIS A 150 61.55 29.62 -14.43
N PRO A 151 61.83 28.34 -14.78
CA PRO A 151 61.46 27.70 -16.06
C PRO A 151 61.17 26.17 -16.07
N LYS A 152 60.95 25.66 -17.29
CA LYS A 152 60.80 24.23 -17.72
C LYS A 152 62.19 23.56 -17.94
N PRO A 153 62.32 22.22 -18.16
CA PRO A 153 61.93 21.60 -19.45
C PRO A 153 61.38 20.15 -19.42
N GLU A 154 60.82 19.76 -20.58
CA GLU A 154 60.52 18.42 -21.12
C GLU A 154 61.81 17.74 -21.69
N PRO A 155 61.85 16.52 -22.32
CA PRO A 155 60.82 15.78 -23.09
C PRO A 155 60.76 14.26 -22.70
N GLU A 156 60.31 13.24 -23.48
CA GLU A 156 59.98 13.13 -24.92
C GLU A 156 58.91 12.07 -25.29
N ALA A 157 59.25 11.04 -26.09
CA ALA A 157 58.36 10.14 -26.86
C ALA A 157 58.71 8.64 -26.61
N ALA A 158 58.22 7.60 -27.30
CA ALA A 158 57.45 7.48 -28.56
C ALA A 158 56.68 6.15 -28.66
N ALA A 159 55.81 6.02 -29.66
CA ALA A 159 55.38 4.74 -30.27
C ALA A 159 56.18 4.52 -31.59
N PRO A 160 56.23 3.34 -32.25
CA PRO A 160 55.05 2.73 -32.88
C PRO A 160 55.02 1.18 -33.04
N ALA A 161 54.01 0.74 -33.80
CA ALA A 161 53.60 -0.59 -34.29
C ALA A 161 54.65 -1.59 -34.84
N VAL A 162 54.21 -2.87 -35.00
CA VAL A 162 54.23 -3.67 -36.26
C VAL A 162 53.30 -4.91 -36.11
N VAL A 163 52.80 -5.48 -37.23
CA VAL A 163 51.90 -6.66 -37.34
C VAL A 163 52.56 -7.75 -38.20
N PRO A 164 52.19 -9.05 -38.07
CA PRO A 164 51.32 -9.74 -39.06
C PRO A 164 50.21 -10.58 -38.38
N GLU A 165 48.96 -10.64 -38.85
CA GLU A 165 48.39 -11.16 -40.13
C GLU A 165 48.23 -12.70 -40.19
N GLU A 166 46.96 -13.17 -40.12
CA GLU A 166 46.40 -14.19 -41.03
C GLU A 166 44.84 -14.06 -41.09
N GLU A 167 44.21 -14.39 -42.22
CA GLU A 167 42.78 -14.11 -42.54
C GLU A 167 42.18 -15.18 -43.50
N VAL A 168 40.87 -15.32 -43.75
CA VAL A 168 39.65 -14.58 -43.35
C VAL A 168 38.75 -15.52 -42.48
N THR A 169 37.41 -15.61 -42.42
CA THR A 169 36.17 -15.09 -43.08
C THR A 169 35.14 -14.73 -41.99
N LEU A 170 34.46 -13.58 -42.02
CA LEU A 170 33.20 -13.27 -42.76
C LEU A 170 32.05 -14.28 -42.54
N ALA A 171 30.85 -13.89 -42.10
CA ALA A 171 30.32 -12.61 -41.59
C ALA A 171 29.02 -12.92 -40.77
N ASP A 172 28.25 -12.02 -40.13
CA ASP A 172 28.22 -10.55 -40.00
C ASP A 172 27.52 -10.21 -38.63
N GLY A 173 27.11 -9.00 -38.20
CA GLY A 173 27.03 -7.72 -38.90
C GLY A 173 26.15 -6.62 -38.31
N LYS A 174 26.32 -6.16 -37.05
CA LYS A 174 25.99 -4.76 -36.63
C LYS A 174 26.44 -4.37 -35.21
N LYS A 175 26.62 -3.06 -35.01
CA LYS A 175 27.16 -2.41 -33.79
C LYS A 175 26.07 -1.80 -32.90
N ALA A 176 26.24 -1.90 -31.59
CA ALA A 176 26.03 -0.83 -30.60
C ALA A 176 26.91 -1.18 -29.39
N ALA A 177 28.00 -0.45 -29.09
CA ALA A 177 28.04 0.89 -28.51
C ALA A 177 27.69 0.90 -27.01
N VAL A 178 28.73 0.80 -26.16
CA VAL A 178 28.64 1.00 -24.71
C VAL A 178 28.49 2.50 -24.41
N ALA A 179 27.62 2.85 -23.47
CA ALA A 179 27.52 4.19 -22.90
C ALA A 179 27.20 4.10 -21.40
N GLU A 180 27.84 4.95 -20.61
CA GLU A 180 27.68 5.00 -19.15
C GLU A 180 26.35 5.68 -18.77
N VAL A 181 25.71 5.19 -17.69
CA VAL A 181 24.50 5.83 -17.13
C VAL A 181 24.82 6.38 -15.73
N SER A 182 25.16 7.67 -15.69
CA SER A 182 25.18 8.43 -14.42
C SER A 182 23.74 8.74 -13.97
N PRO A 183 23.44 8.74 -12.65
CA PRO A 183 22.09 8.94 -12.15
C PRO A 183 21.64 10.39 -12.29
N GLN A 184 20.47 10.63 -12.92
CA GLN A 184 19.75 11.90 -12.83
C GLN A 184 18.42 11.75 -12.09
N PRO A 185 18.07 12.67 -11.18
CA PRO A 185 16.81 12.60 -10.42
C PRO A 185 15.62 12.98 -11.31
N ILE A 186 14.74 12.01 -11.57
CA ILE A 186 13.51 12.23 -12.34
C ILE A 186 12.56 13.12 -11.53
N LYS A 187 12.26 14.31 -12.07
CA LYS A 187 11.25 15.22 -11.50
C LYS A 187 9.86 14.66 -11.75
N ILE A 188 9.14 14.31 -10.69
CA ILE A 188 7.74 13.88 -10.77
C ILE A 188 6.86 15.12 -11.04
N HIS A 189 6.31 15.24 -12.24
CA HIS A 189 5.15 16.11 -12.46
C HIS A 189 3.91 15.43 -11.89
N VAL A 190 3.20 16.13 -11.02
CA VAL A 190 1.93 15.68 -10.44
C VAL A 190 0.80 16.05 -11.40
N ASP A 191 0.17 15.05 -11.99
CA ASP A 191 -1.05 15.18 -12.79
C ASP A 191 -2.02 14.02 -12.48
N GLY A 192 -3.31 14.17 -12.78
CA GLY A 192 -4.43 13.43 -12.18
C GLY A 192 -4.62 11.95 -12.57
N GLY A 193 -3.54 11.19 -12.79
CA GLY A 193 -3.54 9.88 -13.47
C GLY A 193 -3.72 8.61 -12.61
N TYR A 194 -3.91 8.72 -11.28
CA TYR A 194 -3.93 7.57 -10.36
C TYR A 194 -4.87 6.44 -10.81
N GLY A 195 -4.30 5.25 -11.04
CA GLY A 195 -5.00 4.04 -11.50
C GLY A 195 -4.83 3.67 -12.97
N ASN A 196 -4.20 4.52 -13.79
CA ASN A 196 -3.76 4.18 -15.16
C ASN A 196 -2.28 3.74 -15.25
N GLU A 197 -1.63 3.55 -14.11
CA GLU A 197 -0.26 3.07 -13.96
C GLU A 197 -0.14 1.62 -14.46
N LYS A 198 0.15 1.47 -15.77
CA LYS A 198 0.78 0.26 -16.29
C LYS A 198 2.15 0.11 -15.64
N ILE A 199 2.55 -1.11 -15.34
CA ILE A 199 3.95 -1.43 -15.09
C ILE A 199 4.74 -1.04 -16.35
N GLN A 200 5.55 0.02 -16.24
CA GLN A 200 6.62 0.24 -17.21
C GLN A 200 7.58 -0.93 -17.09
N SER A 201 8.05 -1.44 -18.23
CA SER A 201 8.95 -2.59 -18.30
C SER A 201 10.36 -2.17 -17.91
N ASP A 202 10.55 -1.83 -16.64
CA ASP A 202 11.86 -1.81 -16.00
C ASP A 202 12.38 -3.26 -16.04
N ASP A 203 13.42 -3.51 -16.84
CA ASP A 203 13.68 -4.84 -17.40
C ASP A 203 14.08 -5.89 -16.35
N ILE A 204 13.44 -7.06 -16.43
CA ILE A 204 14.10 -8.30 -16.05
C ILE A 204 15.17 -8.55 -17.12
N GLU A 205 16.45 -8.44 -16.76
CA GLU A 205 17.57 -8.60 -17.70
C GLU A 205 17.40 -9.87 -18.56
N GLY A 206 17.43 -9.68 -19.88
CA GLY A 206 17.14 -10.74 -20.84
C GLY A 206 18.11 -11.92 -20.71
N GLY A 207 17.57 -13.10 -20.36
CA GLY A 207 18.37 -14.33 -20.14
C GLY A 207 18.83 -14.56 -18.70
N SER A 208 18.56 -13.63 -17.78
CA SER A 208 18.79 -13.79 -16.33
C SER A 208 18.00 -14.96 -15.73
N GLY A 209 18.39 -15.40 -14.53
CA GLY A 209 17.67 -16.44 -13.80
C GLY A 209 16.20 -16.08 -13.52
N PHE A 210 15.93 -14.80 -13.26
CA PHE A 210 14.57 -14.30 -13.04
C PHE A 210 13.69 -14.38 -14.30
N GLN A 211 14.25 -14.19 -15.49
CA GLN A 211 13.49 -14.38 -16.73
C GLN A 211 13.08 -15.85 -16.88
N ARG A 212 14.00 -16.79 -16.66
CA ARG A 212 13.71 -18.24 -16.71
C ARG A 212 12.65 -18.66 -15.70
N TYR A 213 12.68 -18.10 -14.49
CA TYR A 213 11.62 -18.30 -13.50
C TYR A 213 10.28 -17.72 -13.93
N PHE A 214 10.27 -16.57 -14.62
CA PHE A 214 9.03 -15.96 -15.12
C PHE A 214 8.44 -16.76 -16.28
N ASP A 215 9.26 -17.22 -17.22
CA ASP A 215 8.83 -18.07 -18.33
C ASP A 215 8.22 -19.38 -17.80
N GLN A 216 8.85 -20.03 -16.82
CA GLN A 216 8.30 -21.21 -16.13
C GLN A 216 6.93 -20.95 -15.49
N LEU A 217 6.72 -19.79 -14.85
CA LEU A 217 5.43 -19.40 -14.26
C LEU A 217 4.36 -19.13 -15.32
N LYS A 218 4.75 -18.52 -16.43
CA LYS A 218 3.89 -18.18 -17.57
C LYS A 218 3.42 -19.42 -18.35
N ASP A 219 4.28 -20.42 -18.48
CA ASP A 219 3.93 -21.69 -19.13
C ASP A 219 3.11 -22.62 -18.21
N ASN A 220 3.22 -22.46 -16.89
CA ASN A 220 2.60 -23.34 -15.88
C ASN A 220 1.61 -22.59 -14.97
N VAL A 221 0.75 -21.75 -15.56
CA VAL A 221 -0.20 -20.86 -14.84
C VAL A 221 -1.06 -21.61 -13.82
N GLU A 222 -1.46 -22.85 -14.07
CA GLU A 222 -2.23 -23.66 -13.12
C GLU A 222 -1.45 -23.96 -11.82
N SER A 223 -0.14 -24.19 -11.92
CA SER A 223 0.76 -24.48 -10.78
C SER A 223 1.48 -23.25 -10.22
N LEU A 224 1.05 -22.03 -10.59
CA LEU A 224 1.69 -20.75 -10.23
C LEU A 224 2.01 -20.63 -8.73
N GLY A 225 1.09 -21.06 -7.86
CA GLY A 225 1.27 -21.01 -6.40
C GLY A 225 2.38 -21.95 -5.90
N THR A 226 2.40 -23.20 -6.37
CA THR A 226 3.44 -24.19 -6.01
C THR A 226 4.82 -23.73 -6.47
N LEU A 227 4.91 -23.18 -7.68
CA LEU A 227 6.14 -22.64 -8.24
C LEU A 227 6.63 -21.43 -7.43
N LEU A 228 5.78 -20.41 -7.20
CA LEU A 228 6.11 -19.25 -6.36
C LEU A 228 6.48 -19.67 -4.93
N GLN A 229 5.82 -20.66 -4.34
CA GLN A 229 6.19 -21.19 -3.03
C GLN A 229 7.64 -21.73 -3.04
N SER A 230 8.01 -22.52 -4.06
CA SER A 230 9.34 -23.12 -4.19
C SER A 230 10.49 -22.15 -4.53
N MET A 231 10.18 -20.95 -5.04
CA MET A 231 11.20 -19.99 -5.50
C MET A 231 12.09 -19.42 -4.38
N PRO A 232 13.36 -19.03 -4.69
CA PRO A 232 14.27 -18.41 -3.74
C PRO A 232 13.74 -17.07 -3.21
N LEU A 233 14.18 -16.69 -2.01
CA LEU A 233 13.77 -15.44 -1.37
C LEU A 233 14.19 -14.21 -2.19
N ASP A 234 15.30 -14.28 -2.91
CA ASP A 234 15.80 -13.17 -3.73
C ASP A 234 14.86 -12.85 -4.91
N ALA A 235 14.18 -13.85 -5.47
CA ALA A 235 13.11 -13.62 -6.46
C ALA A 235 11.89 -12.95 -5.82
N LYS A 236 11.50 -13.38 -4.61
CA LYS A 236 10.40 -12.81 -3.82
C LYS A 236 10.68 -11.39 -3.30
N LYS A 237 11.97 -11.01 -3.24
CA LYS A 237 12.46 -9.66 -2.92
C LYS A 237 12.68 -8.78 -4.16
N ASN A 238 12.78 -9.36 -5.35
CA ASN A 238 12.98 -8.60 -6.59
C ASN A 238 11.68 -7.94 -7.06
N LYS A 239 11.66 -6.61 -7.06
CA LYS A 239 10.50 -5.80 -7.41
C LYS A 239 10.04 -6.00 -8.87
N ALA A 240 10.95 -5.97 -9.84
CA ALA A 240 10.62 -6.14 -11.25
C ALA A 240 10.05 -7.54 -11.52
N PHE A 241 10.66 -8.58 -10.95
CA PHE A 241 10.14 -9.95 -11.02
C PHE A 241 8.73 -10.06 -10.43
N MET A 242 8.51 -9.59 -9.20
CA MET A 242 7.20 -9.70 -8.55
C MET A 242 6.12 -8.83 -9.22
N LEU A 243 6.49 -7.71 -9.87
CA LEU A 243 5.58 -6.95 -10.73
C LEU A 243 5.21 -7.74 -12.00
N LYS A 244 6.14 -8.46 -12.63
CA LYS A 244 5.81 -9.37 -13.73
C LYS A 244 4.93 -10.55 -13.29
N VAL A 245 5.14 -11.11 -12.10
CA VAL A 245 4.19 -12.06 -11.49
C VAL A 245 2.80 -11.43 -11.34
N ALA A 246 2.71 -10.14 -11.00
CA ALA A 246 1.43 -9.43 -10.84
C ALA A 246 0.67 -9.24 -12.16
N GLU A 247 1.36 -9.14 -13.31
CA GLU A 247 0.72 -9.14 -14.64
C GLU A 247 -0.03 -10.45 -14.95
N ILE A 248 0.39 -11.57 -14.35
CA ILE A 248 -0.32 -12.86 -14.42
C ILE A 248 -1.39 -12.96 -13.33
N ASP A 249 -1.01 -12.64 -12.08
CA ASP A 249 -1.88 -12.73 -10.92
C ASP A 249 -1.44 -11.75 -9.80
N PRO A 250 -2.13 -10.60 -9.63
CA PRO A 250 -1.75 -9.61 -8.63
C PRO A 250 -2.03 -10.06 -7.19
N ALA A 251 -2.93 -11.04 -6.98
CA ALA A 251 -3.18 -11.59 -5.65
C ALA A 251 -2.03 -12.52 -5.22
N TYR A 252 -1.56 -13.39 -6.12
CA TYR A 252 -0.42 -14.26 -5.84
C TYR A 252 0.89 -13.48 -5.74
N ALA A 253 1.08 -12.45 -6.58
CA ALA A 253 2.22 -11.54 -6.44
C ALA A 253 2.23 -10.90 -5.04
N MET A 254 1.10 -10.36 -4.59
CA MET A 254 1.00 -9.77 -3.25
C MET A 254 1.07 -10.80 -2.12
N HIS A 255 0.66 -12.06 -2.34
CA HIS A 255 0.79 -13.14 -1.36
C HIS A 255 2.26 -13.51 -1.12
N TYR A 256 3.01 -13.83 -2.19
CA TYR A 256 4.37 -14.37 -2.13
C TYR A 256 5.48 -13.32 -2.06
N ALA A 257 5.19 -12.03 -2.30
CA ALA A 257 6.15 -10.94 -2.14
C ALA A 257 6.74 -10.87 -0.72
N ASP A 258 8.00 -10.47 -0.61
CA ASP A 258 8.69 -10.40 0.67
C ASP A 258 8.04 -9.41 1.65
N LYS A 259 7.85 -9.88 2.90
CA LYS A 259 7.16 -9.13 3.95
C LYS A 259 7.98 -7.96 4.52
N GLU A 260 9.30 -8.03 4.43
CA GLU A 260 10.19 -7.05 5.05
C GLU A 260 10.51 -5.90 4.10
N THR A 261 10.64 -6.19 2.80
CA THR A 261 10.86 -5.20 1.73
C THR A 261 9.57 -4.91 0.94
N LEU A 262 9.21 -5.73 -0.05
CA LEU A 262 8.24 -5.38 -1.09
C LEU A 262 6.84 -5.08 -0.55
N LYS A 263 6.32 -5.84 0.43
CA LYS A 263 4.98 -5.55 0.97
C LYS A 263 4.86 -4.20 1.71
N LYS A 264 5.98 -3.51 1.99
CA LYS A 264 6.02 -2.16 2.59
C LYS A 264 6.27 -1.04 1.57
N ASP A 265 6.63 -1.38 0.33
CA ASP A 265 6.91 -0.43 -0.74
C ASP A 265 5.59 0.11 -1.33
N GLU A 266 5.29 1.40 -1.12
CA GLU A 266 4.02 2.01 -1.59
C GLU A 266 3.91 1.96 -3.13
N ASP A 267 4.99 2.12 -3.90
CA ASP A 267 4.96 2.05 -5.38
C ASP A 267 4.76 0.61 -5.87
N PHE A 268 5.38 -0.40 -5.24
CA PHE A 268 5.05 -1.81 -5.52
C PHE A 268 3.57 -2.08 -5.23
N ASN A 269 3.09 -1.68 -4.05
CA ASN A 269 1.70 -1.88 -3.65
C ASN A 269 0.72 -1.18 -4.61
N MET A 270 0.97 0.07 -5.01
CA MET A 270 0.19 0.82 -6.00
C MET A 270 0.14 0.12 -7.37
N ARG A 271 1.30 -0.27 -7.93
CA ARG A 271 1.38 -0.95 -9.23
C ARG A 271 0.73 -2.33 -9.24
N VAL A 272 0.68 -3.05 -8.11
CA VAL A 272 -0.03 -4.34 -8.02
C VAL A 272 -1.54 -4.15 -7.93
N VAL A 273 -2.04 -3.10 -7.26
CA VAL A 273 -3.49 -2.87 -7.11
C VAL A 273 -4.13 -2.08 -8.26
N SER A 274 -3.32 -1.43 -9.11
CA SER A 274 -3.77 -0.87 -10.39
C SER A 274 -4.14 -1.95 -11.41
N LEU A 275 -3.67 -3.20 -11.23
CA LEU A 275 -3.93 -4.31 -12.15
C LEU A 275 -5.30 -4.96 -11.92
N LYS A 276 -5.88 -5.47 -13.00
CA LYS A 276 -7.04 -6.38 -12.95
C LYS A 276 -6.53 -7.78 -12.62
N ASN A 277 -7.23 -8.53 -11.77
CA ASN A 277 -6.98 -9.96 -11.59
C ASN A 277 -7.78 -10.75 -12.66
N PRO A 278 -7.16 -11.26 -13.74
CA PRO A 278 -7.88 -12.00 -14.79
C PRO A 278 -8.34 -13.39 -14.31
N ARG A 279 -7.69 -13.94 -13.28
CA ARG A 279 -7.98 -15.28 -12.74
C ARG A 279 -9.06 -15.29 -11.66
N ASN A 280 -9.37 -14.13 -11.07
CA ASN A 280 -10.22 -13.99 -9.88
C ASN A 280 -9.80 -14.95 -8.73
N SER A 281 -8.50 -15.25 -8.66
CA SER A 281 -7.85 -16.18 -7.71
C SER A 281 -7.87 -15.72 -6.25
N GLY A 282 -8.06 -14.42 -6.04
CA GLY A 282 -7.92 -13.75 -4.76
C GLY A 282 -7.96 -12.23 -4.94
N ASN A 283 -7.60 -11.50 -3.90
CA ASN A 283 -7.65 -10.04 -3.88
C ASN A 283 -6.36 -9.47 -3.28
N ALA A 284 -5.61 -8.69 -4.06
CA ALA A 284 -4.30 -8.18 -3.63
C ALA A 284 -4.35 -7.39 -2.31
N ILE A 285 -5.39 -6.58 -2.07
CA ILE A 285 -5.53 -5.85 -0.80
C ILE A 285 -5.69 -6.80 0.40
N ALA A 286 -6.31 -7.97 0.23
CA ALA A 286 -6.42 -8.96 1.31
C ALA A 286 -5.05 -9.52 1.73
N GLU A 287 -4.19 -9.81 0.75
CA GLU A 287 -2.84 -10.38 0.93
C GLU A 287 -1.77 -9.34 1.33
N MET A 288 -2.08 -8.06 1.11
CA MET A 288 -1.26 -6.91 1.50
C MET A 288 -1.31 -6.68 3.01
N LEU A 289 -0.19 -6.25 3.59
CA LEU A 289 -0.10 -5.91 5.02
C LEU A 289 -1.07 -4.78 5.37
N PRO A 290 -1.81 -4.86 6.51
CA PRO A 290 -2.75 -3.80 6.91
C PRO A 290 -2.10 -2.41 7.01
N GLU A 291 -0.87 -2.35 7.50
CA GLU A 291 -0.05 -1.13 7.62
C GLU A 291 0.25 -0.46 6.26
N ALA A 292 0.30 -1.23 5.17
CA ALA A 292 0.60 -0.76 3.83
C ALA A 292 -0.65 -0.37 3.02
N ARG A 293 -1.85 -0.53 3.58
CA ARG A 293 -3.13 -0.14 2.96
C ARG A 293 -3.37 1.36 3.14
N THR A 294 -2.50 2.17 2.54
CA THR A 294 -2.57 3.63 2.60
C THR A 294 -3.82 4.15 1.87
N SER A 295 -4.17 5.41 2.13
CA SER A 295 -5.31 6.07 1.49
C SER A 295 -5.19 6.05 -0.05
N LYS A 296 -3.97 6.28 -0.60
CA LYS A 296 -3.70 6.19 -2.05
C LYS A 296 -3.87 4.78 -2.62
N VAL A 297 -3.33 3.78 -1.92
CA VAL A 297 -3.38 2.37 -2.34
C VAL A 297 -4.83 1.88 -2.38
N LEU A 298 -5.60 2.20 -1.34
CA LEU A 298 -7.02 1.86 -1.26
C LEU A 298 -7.86 2.65 -2.27
N LEU A 299 -7.57 3.92 -2.51
CA LEU A 299 -8.24 4.73 -3.53
C LEU A 299 -8.04 4.14 -4.93
N THR A 300 -6.81 3.76 -5.26
CA THR A 300 -6.46 3.06 -6.51
C THR A 300 -7.18 1.72 -6.64
N ALA A 301 -7.17 0.92 -5.56
CA ALA A 301 -7.85 -0.38 -5.54
C ALA A 301 -9.38 -0.25 -5.66
N VAL A 302 -9.99 0.78 -5.08
CA VAL A 302 -11.44 1.07 -5.18
C VAL A 302 -11.82 1.60 -6.56
N LYS A 303 -10.92 2.34 -7.25
CA LYS A 303 -11.07 2.72 -8.66
C LYS A 303 -11.07 1.51 -9.60
N GLN A 304 -10.30 0.46 -9.30
CA GLN A 304 -10.26 -0.79 -10.08
C GLN A 304 -11.40 -1.77 -9.74
N ASP A 305 -11.75 -1.93 -8.45
CA ASP A 305 -12.84 -2.77 -7.99
C ASP A 305 -13.51 -2.18 -6.74
N TYR A 306 -14.74 -1.69 -6.88
CA TYR A 306 -15.54 -1.09 -5.81
C TYR A 306 -15.70 -2.00 -4.57
N ARG A 307 -15.54 -3.32 -4.72
CA ARG A 307 -15.61 -4.28 -3.60
C ARG A 307 -14.43 -4.13 -2.62
N ASN A 308 -13.36 -3.44 -3.01
CA ASN A 308 -12.24 -3.08 -2.12
C ASN A 308 -12.62 -2.05 -1.04
N VAL A 309 -13.78 -1.39 -1.16
CA VAL A 309 -14.29 -0.46 -0.13
C VAL A 309 -14.44 -1.11 1.26
N ARG A 310 -14.50 -2.44 1.34
CA ARG A 310 -14.50 -3.20 2.60
C ARG A 310 -13.23 -3.07 3.45
N PHE A 311 -12.16 -2.47 2.92
CA PHE A 311 -10.87 -2.32 3.59
C PHE A 311 -10.55 -0.89 4.04
N ILE A 312 -11.41 0.08 3.72
CA ILE A 312 -11.18 1.49 4.08
C ILE A 312 -11.63 1.79 5.52
N GLN A 313 -11.07 2.84 6.12
CA GLN A 313 -11.38 3.28 7.47
C GLN A 313 -11.85 4.76 7.47
N PRO A 314 -12.83 5.17 8.31
CA PRO A 314 -13.28 6.56 8.40
C PRO A 314 -12.22 7.60 8.82
N SER A 315 -11.02 7.14 9.21
CA SER A 315 -9.84 7.96 9.53
C SER A 315 -8.97 8.29 8.33
N MET A 316 -9.24 7.73 7.15
CA MET A 316 -8.44 7.95 5.92
C MET A 316 -8.82 9.26 5.23
N ALA A 317 -7.83 9.98 4.70
CA ALA A 317 -8.02 11.29 4.08
C ALA A 317 -9.01 11.25 2.89
N ASP A 318 -8.93 10.21 2.06
CA ASP A 318 -9.73 10.09 0.84
C ASP A 318 -11.01 9.24 1.05
N TYR A 319 -11.43 9.03 2.31
CA TYR A 319 -12.56 8.14 2.66
C TYR A 319 -13.85 8.45 1.90
N ASP A 320 -14.24 9.73 1.81
CA ASP A 320 -15.45 10.13 1.10
C ASP A 320 -15.33 10.01 -0.43
N GLU A 321 -14.13 10.20 -1.02
CA GLU A 321 -13.90 9.91 -2.44
C GLU A 321 -14.03 8.40 -2.69
N MET A 322 -13.41 7.56 -1.84
CA MET A 322 -13.50 6.11 -1.93
C MET A 322 -14.94 5.60 -1.81
N ILE A 323 -15.73 6.12 -0.85
CA ILE A 323 -17.17 5.83 -0.75
C ILE A 323 -17.91 6.29 -2.01
N GLY A 324 -17.64 7.51 -2.51
CA GLY A 324 -18.30 8.07 -3.69
C GLY A 324 -17.97 7.34 -5.00
N ILE A 325 -16.77 6.77 -5.14
CA ILE A 325 -16.40 5.89 -6.25
C ILE A 325 -17.07 4.53 -6.09
N ALA A 326 -17.00 3.93 -4.88
CA ALA A 326 -17.54 2.60 -4.65
C ALA A 326 -19.07 2.55 -4.87
N LYS A 327 -19.79 3.59 -4.44
CA LYS A 327 -21.23 3.74 -4.72
C LYS A 327 -21.52 3.81 -6.22
N ARG A 328 -20.75 4.58 -7.00
CA ARG A 328 -20.93 4.67 -8.47
C ARG A 328 -20.69 3.33 -9.16
N GLY A 329 -19.56 2.66 -8.87
CA GLY A 329 -19.24 1.35 -9.43
C GLY A 329 -20.26 0.26 -9.07
N ALA A 330 -20.78 0.29 -7.84
CA ALA A 330 -21.86 -0.60 -7.42
C ALA A 330 -23.17 -0.33 -8.19
N LEU A 331 -23.59 0.93 -8.34
CA LEU A 331 -24.81 1.30 -9.10
C LEU A 331 -24.69 0.94 -10.58
N GLU A 332 -23.54 1.14 -11.20
CA GLU A 332 -23.27 0.68 -12.57
C GLU A 332 -23.33 -0.85 -12.67
N LYS A 333 -22.76 -1.58 -11.71
CA LYS A 333 -22.81 -3.04 -11.72
C LYS A 333 -24.23 -3.57 -11.50
N VAL A 334 -25.05 -2.92 -10.68
CA VAL A 334 -26.49 -3.22 -10.50
C VAL A 334 -27.27 -2.94 -11.78
N LYS A 335 -27.11 -1.77 -12.42
CA LYS A 335 -27.78 -1.44 -13.70
C LYS A 335 -27.48 -2.44 -14.82
N ASN A 336 -26.29 -3.04 -14.81
CA ASN A 336 -25.85 -4.04 -15.77
C ASN A 336 -26.34 -5.48 -15.46
N LEU A 337 -27.02 -5.71 -14.33
CA LEU A 337 -27.51 -7.02 -13.91
C LEU A 337 -29.04 -7.02 -13.84
N LYS A 338 -29.67 -7.60 -14.87
CA LYS A 338 -31.13 -7.70 -14.96
C LYS A 338 -31.68 -8.78 -14.01
N GLU A 339 -32.33 -8.33 -12.94
CA GLU A 339 -33.33 -9.02 -12.09
C GLU A 339 -32.97 -10.36 -11.39
N ALA A 340 -32.04 -11.16 -11.92
CA ALA A 340 -31.81 -12.55 -11.51
C ALA A 340 -30.62 -12.77 -10.54
N VAL A 341 -30.15 -11.72 -9.85
CA VAL A 341 -28.99 -11.78 -8.94
C VAL A 341 -29.34 -11.13 -7.60
N ASP A 342 -28.97 -11.77 -6.49
CA ASP A 342 -29.08 -11.16 -5.16
C ASP A 342 -28.12 -9.96 -5.03
N ILE A 343 -28.72 -8.78 -5.10
CA ILE A 343 -28.04 -7.49 -4.98
C ILE A 343 -27.39 -7.31 -3.60
N MET A 344 -27.89 -7.98 -2.55
CA MET A 344 -27.30 -7.95 -1.21
C MET A 344 -25.98 -8.73 -1.12
N PHE A 345 -25.73 -9.68 -2.04
CA PHE A 345 -24.43 -10.33 -2.19
C PHE A 345 -23.44 -9.47 -3.01
N LEU A 346 -23.96 -8.68 -3.96
CA LEU A 346 -23.17 -7.84 -4.86
C LEU A 346 -22.61 -6.57 -4.19
N ILE A 347 -23.37 -5.99 -3.26
CA ILE A 347 -23.05 -4.72 -2.60
C ILE A 347 -22.28 -4.97 -1.29
N PRO A 348 -21.07 -4.39 -1.09
CA PRO A 348 -20.32 -4.50 0.16
C PRO A 348 -21.12 -4.01 1.38
N LYS A 349 -21.05 -4.74 2.50
CA LYS A 349 -21.78 -4.44 3.76
C LYS A 349 -21.65 -2.99 4.23
N LEU A 350 -20.50 -2.35 4.02
CA LEU A 350 -20.26 -0.93 4.36
C LEU A 350 -21.21 0.02 3.61
N LEU A 351 -21.52 -0.27 2.34
CA LEU A 351 -22.48 0.51 1.55
C LEU A 351 -23.94 0.15 1.88
N GLN A 352 -24.22 -1.07 2.34
CA GLN A 352 -25.57 -1.49 2.76
C GLN A 352 -26.10 -0.71 3.98
N GLN A 353 -25.20 -0.12 4.78
CA GLN A 353 -25.56 0.72 5.93
C GLN A 353 -26.08 2.11 5.52
N ASP A 354 -25.78 2.55 4.29
CA ASP A 354 -26.21 3.83 3.74
C ASP A 354 -27.64 3.73 3.18
N LYS A 355 -28.62 4.21 3.96
CA LYS A 355 -30.04 4.15 3.58
C LYS A 355 -30.37 4.92 2.29
N PRO A 356 -29.88 6.16 2.06
CA PRO A 356 -30.06 6.85 0.78
C PRO A 356 -29.54 6.06 -0.44
N PHE A 357 -28.35 5.47 -0.33
CA PHE A 357 -27.77 4.65 -1.38
C PHE A 357 -28.58 3.37 -1.64
N MET A 358 -28.97 2.64 -0.58
CA MET A 358 -29.79 1.43 -0.73
C MET A 358 -31.22 1.72 -1.25
N PHE A 359 -31.71 2.96 -1.13
CA PHE A 359 -32.93 3.39 -1.82
C PHE A 359 -32.72 3.52 -3.33
N GLN A 360 -31.66 4.21 -3.78
CA GLN A 360 -31.30 4.34 -5.20
C GLN A 360 -31.07 2.98 -5.87
N VAL A 361 -30.49 2.02 -5.14
CA VAL A 361 -30.33 0.64 -5.58
C VAL A 361 -31.70 0.00 -5.87
N LYS A 362 -32.67 0.15 -4.97
CA LYS A 362 -34.02 -0.41 -5.14
C LYS A 362 -34.77 0.21 -6.31
N GLU A 363 -34.66 1.52 -6.53
CA GLU A 363 -35.27 2.20 -7.68
C GLU A 363 -34.78 1.67 -9.05
N ILE A 364 -33.62 1.01 -9.09
CA ILE A 364 -33.05 0.37 -10.29
C ILE A 364 -33.53 -1.08 -10.43
N THR A 365 -33.81 -1.77 -9.32
CA THR A 365 -34.02 -3.24 -9.29
C THR A 365 -35.47 -3.67 -9.06
N GLU A 366 -36.32 -2.81 -8.48
CA GLU A 366 -37.75 -3.07 -8.38
C GLU A 366 -38.40 -2.74 -9.73
N PRO A 367 -39.15 -3.68 -10.37
CA PRO A 367 -39.78 -3.41 -11.64
C PRO A 367 -40.82 -2.29 -11.49
N LYS A 368 -40.76 -1.30 -12.38
CA LYS A 368 -41.75 -0.21 -12.41
C LYS A 368 -43.13 -0.81 -12.57
N LYS A 369 -43.96 -0.67 -11.53
CA LYS A 369 -45.39 -1.00 -11.61
C LYS A 369 -46.04 -0.05 -12.61
N GLU A 370 -46.32 -0.57 -13.80
CA GLU A 370 -47.20 0.08 -14.77
C GLU A 370 -48.58 0.30 -14.12
N LYS A 371 -49.26 1.38 -14.53
CA LYS A 371 -50.51 1.87 -13.95
C LYS A 371 -51.65 1.76 -14.95
#